data_AF-A0A3C0DT16-F1
#
_entry.id   AF-A0A3C0DT16-F1
#
_cell.length_a   1.000
_cell.length_b   1.000
_cell.length_c   1.000
_cell.angle_alpha   90.00
_cell.angle_beta   90.00
_cell.angle_gamma   90.00
#
_symmetry.space_group_name_H-M   'P 1'
#
loop_
_entity.id
_entity.type
_entity.pdbx_description
1 polymer ?
#
loop_
_entity_poly.entity_id
_entity_poly.type
_entity_poly.pdbx_seq_one_letter_code
_entity_poly.pdbx_strand_id
1 'polypeptide(L)'
;ERFFSHRNSFGEWDPKNQRPELWNLFNGKMDFSEHFRIFPLSNWTEMDVWQYIKQENIPLPSIYFSHEREFVRRSGVLLGKCEYITLLEGEQWESGNVRCRTVGDMTCTGMVESVANNVEDIIEEVAAARQTERGGRADDKRSETAMEDRKKEGYF
;
A
#
# COMPACT_ATOMS: atom_id res chain seq x y z
N GLU A 1 -10.56 9.68 1.06
CA GLU A 1 -9.47 10.31 0.29
C GLU A 1 -10.06 11.31 -0.71
N ARG A 2 -9.23 12.12 -1.38
CA ARG A 2 -9.62 13.15 -2.34
C ARG A 2 -8.93 12.89 -3.67
N PHE A 3 -9.53 13.24 -4.79
CA PHE A 3 -8.85 13.11 -6.08
C PHE A 3 -7.80 14.20 -6.27
N PHE A 4 -8.09 15.44 -5.88
CA PHE A 4 -7.18 16.58 -5.99
C PHE A 4 -6.77 17.02 -4.58
N SER A 5 -5.51 16.81 -4.24
CA SER A 5 -4.91 17.30 -2.99
C SER A 5 -4.00 18.46 -3.30
N HIS A 6 -4.43 19.67 -2.93
CA HIS A 6 -3.65 20.90 -3.10
C HIS A 6 -2.51 20.96 -2.09
N ARG A 7 -1.35 21.45 -2.54
CA ARG A 7 -0.13 21.64 -1.78
C ARG A 7 0.34 23.07 -1.93
N ASN A 8 0.71 23.70 -0.82
CA ASN A 8 1.28 25.05 -0.84
C ASN A 8 2.70 25.06 -1.45
N SER A 9 3.34 26.23 -1.46
CA SER A 9 4.69 26.41 -2.00
C SER A 9 5.79 25.61 -1.31
N PHE A 10 5.54 25.15 -0.08
CA PHE A 10 6.46 24.32 0.70
C PHE A 10 6.12 22.83 0.60
N GLY A 11 5.07 22.47 -0.17
CA GLY A 11 4.60 21.10 -0.31
C GLY A 11 3.73 20.61 0.84
N GLU A 12 3.33 21.50 1.75
CA GLU A 12 2.51 21.13 2.91
C GLU A 12 1.03 21.01 2.52
N TRP A 13 0.31 20.20 3.29
CA TRP A 13 -1.14 20.09 3.20
C TRP A 13 -1.84 21.02 4.20
N ASP A 14 -2.64 21.95 3.69
CA ASP A 14 -3.55 22.75 4.52
C ASP A 14 -5.01 22.32 4.28
N PRO A 15 -5.73 21.80 5.30
CA PRO A 15 -7.14 21.45 5.20
C PRO A 15 -8.03 22.60 4.67
N LYS A 16 -7.72 23.86 5.02
CA LYS A 16 -8.51 25.03 4.64
C LYS A 16 -8.33 25.42 3.17
N ASN A 17 -7.21 25.05 2.56
CA ASN A 17 -6.93 25.31 1.14
C ASN A 17 -7.43 24.18 0.23
N GLN A 18 -7.99 23.12 0.80
CA GLN A 18 -8.61 22.04 0.03
C GLN A 18 -9.97 22.48 -0.52
N ARG A 19 -10.30 22.03 -1.74
CA ARG A 19 -11.44 22.55 -2.50
C ARG A 19 -12.61 21.60 -2.50
N PRO A 20 -13.86 22.04 -2.59
CA PRO A 20 -14.96 21.10 -2.84
C PRO A 20 -14.73 20.36 -4.17
N GLU A 21 -14.93 19.04 -4.16
CA GLU A 21 -14.97 18.19 -5.35
C GLU A 21 -16.44 17.84 -5.60
N LEU A 22 -17.12 18.62 -6.45
CA LEU A 22 -18.54 18.44 -6.75
C LEU A 22 -18.68 17.63 -8.05
N TRP A 23 -19.27 16.44 -7.96
CA TRP A 23 -19.34 15.48 -9.08
C TRP A 23 -17.94 15.18 -9.64
N ASN A 24 -17.75 15.35 -10.96
CA ASN A 24 -16.47 15.22 -11.64
C ASN A 24 -15.88 16.59 -12.03
N LEU A 25 -16.23 17.66 -11.31
CA LEU A 25 -15.69 19.00 -11.51
C LEU A 25 -14.55 19.24 -10.52
N PHE A 26 -13.35 19.42 -11.07
CA PHE A 26 -12.13 19.65 -10.29
C PHE A 26 -11.64 21.08 -10.51
N ASN A 27 -11.39 21.81 -9.42
CA ASN A 27 -10.79 23.13 -9.48
C ASN A 27 -9.26 23.03 -9.42
N GLY A 28 -8.61 23.14 -10.58
CA GLY A 28 -7.15 23.08 -10.73
C GLY A 28 -6.41 24.43 -10.66
N LYS A 29 -7.08 25.54 -10.33
CA LYS A 29 -6.41 26.87 -10.26
C LYS A 29 -5.27 26.82 -9.23
N MET A 30 -4.06 27.31 -9.49
CA MET A 30 -3.03 27.36 -8.45
C MET A 30 -2.03 28.46 -8.76
N ASP A 31 -1.33 28.93 -7.74
CA ASP A 31 -0.20 29.84 -7.94
C ASP A 31 1.04 29.07 -8.43
N PHE A 32 2.01 29.77 -9.02
CA PHE A 32 3.14 29.16 -9.71
C PHE A 32 4.00 28.21 -8.83
N SER A 33 4.10 28.51 -7.53
CA SER A 33 4.87 27.70 -6.58
C SER A 33 4.06 26.56 -5.95
N GLU A 34 2.74 26.54 -6.15
CA GLU A 34 1.86 25.52 -5.62
C GLU A 34 1.78 24.32 -6.56
N HIS A 35 1.31 23.18 -6.04
CA HIS A 35 1.08 22.00 -6.87
C HIS A 35 -0.09 21.16 -6.38
N PHE A 36 -0.53 20.23 -7.21
CA PHE A 36 -1.49 19.20 -6.84
C PHE A 36 -0.84 17.83 -6.83
N ARG A 37 -1.26 17.01 -5.87
CA ARG A 37 -1.14 15.55 -5.95
C ARG A 37 -2.50 14.99 -6.34
N ILE A 38 -2.53 14.23 -7.42
CA ILE A 38 -3.76 13.69 -8.01
C ILE A 38 -3.79 12.18 -7.79
N PHE A 39 -4.93 11.67 -7.33
CA PHE A 39 -5.15 10.26 -6.98
C PHE A 39 -6.28 9.66 -7.84
N PRO A 40 -6.02 9.29 -9.11
CA PRO A 40 -7.06 8.82 -10.04
C PRO A 40 -7.79 7.55 -9.58
N LEU A 41 -7.13 6.74 -8.75
CA LEU A 41 -7.65 5.47 -8.24
C LEU A 41 -8.23 5.58 -6.82
N SER A 42 -8.44 6.80 -6.30
CA SER A 42 -8.87 7.01 -4.90
C SER A 42 -10.24 6.43 -4.55
N ASN A 43 -11.09 6.17 -5.55
CA ASN A 43 -12.38 5.52 -5.41
C ASN A 43 -12.36 4.03 -5.79
N TRP A 44 -11.19 3.47 -6.14
CA TRP A 44 -11.04 2.07 -6.44
C TRP A 44 -10.79 1.29 -5.15
N THR A 45 -11.47 0.17 -5.01
CA THR A 45 -11.15 -0.85 -4.03
C THR A 45 -10.01 -1.73 -4.54
N GLU A 46 -9.40 -2.52 -3.66
CA GLU A 46 -8.43 -3.54 -4.07
C GLU A 46 -9.04 -4.54 -5.06
N MET A 47 -10.32 -4.90 -4.89
CA MET A 47 -11.02 -5.77 -5.83
C MET A 47 -11.09 -5.14 -7.22
N ASP A 48 -11.39 -3.84 -7.32
CA ASP A 48 -11.43 -3.14 -8.62
C ASP A 48 -10.07 -3.18 -9.33
N VAL A 49 -8.98 -2.99 -8.58
CA VAL A 49 -7.61 -3.07 -9.10
C VAL A 49 -7.31 -4.46 -9.67
N TRP A 50 -7.60 -5.53 -8.92
CA TRP A 50 -7.34 -6.89 -9.39
C TRP A 50 -8.23 -7.30 -10.58
N GLN A 51 -9.51 -6.93 -10.56
CA GLN A 51 -10.41 -7.16 -11.69
C GLN A 51 -9.91 -6.47 -12.96
N TYR A 52 -9.40 -5.24 -12.84
CA TYR A 52 -8.84 -4.52 -13.97
C TYR A 52 -7.55 -5.14 -14.50
N ILE A 53 -6.64 -5.55 -13.61
CA ILE A 53 -5.42 -6.29 -13.97
C ILE A 53 -5.77 -7.54 -14.78
N LYS A 54 -6.79 -8.29 -14.35
CA LYS A 54 -7.29 -9.46 -15.07
C LYS A 54 -7.88 -9.10 -16.43
N GLN A 55 -8.78 -8.11 -16.47
CA GLN A 55 -9.47 -7.70 -17.69
C GLN A 55 -8.50 -7.22 -18.78
N GLU A 56 -7.51 -6.42 -18.39
CA GLU A 56 -6.52 -5.85 -19.30
C GLU A 56 -5.27 -6.73 -19.48
N ASN A 57 -5.23 -7.91 -18.84
CA ASN A 57 -4.12 -8.87 -18.87
C ASN A 57 -2.76 -8.21 -18.57
N ILE A 58 -2.71 -7.42 -17.49
CA ILE A 58 -1.52 -6.65 -17.11
C ILE A 58 -0.47 -7.59 -16.53
N PRO A 59 0.78 -7.61 -17.06
CA PRO A 59 1.85 -8.42 -16.51
C PRO A 59 2.26 -7.92 -15.12
N LEU A 60 2.43 -8.85 -14.19
CA LEU A 60 2.82 -8.55 -12.81
C LEU A 60 4.15 -9.20 -12.42
N PRO A 61 4.94 -8.54 -11.55
CA PRO A 61 6.08 -9.17 -10.90
C PRO A 61 5.67 -10.42 -10.11
N SER A 62 6.54 -11.45 -10.11
CA SER A 62 6.27 -12.73 -9.46
C SER A 62 6.01 -12.64 -7.95
N ILE A 63 6.53 -11.60 -7.29
CA ILE A 63 6.37 -11.39 -5.84
C ILE A 63 4.92 -11.19 -5.40
N TYR A 64 4.01 -10.83 -6.32
CA TYR A 64 2.58 -10.70 -6.03
C TYR A 64 1.87 -12.06 -5.97
N PHE A 65 2.47 -13.11 -6.52
CA PHE A 65 1.98 -14.48 -6.46
C PHE A 65 2.67 -15.25 -5.35
N SER A 66 2.03 -16.33 -4.93
CA SER A 66 2.54 -17.25 -3.92
C SER A 66 3.86 -17.87 -4.35
N HIS A 67 4.81 -17.86 -3.44
CA HIS A 67 6.11 -18.50 -3.58
C HIS A 67 6.61 -18.96 -2.21
N GLU A 68 7.37 -20.04 -2.19
CA GLU A 68 8.02 -20.51 -0.97
C GLU A 68 9.14 -19.54 -0.59
N ARG A 69 9.14 -19.07 0.66
CA ARG A 69 10.19 -18.18 1.17
C ARG A 69 10.44 -18.40 2.65
N GLU A 70 11.69 -18.20 3.05
CA GLU A 70 12.03 -18.06 4.47
C GLU A 70 11.62 -16.66 4.97
N PHE A 71 11.01 -16.59 6.15
CA PHE A 71 10.59 -15.37 6.80
C PHE A 71 10.69 -15.45 8.32
N VAL A 72 10.65 -14.31 8.98
CA VAL A 72 10.51 -14.20 10.43
C VAL A 72 9.19 -13.51 10.77
N ARG A 73 8.46 -14.03 11.75
CA ARG A 73 7.22 -13.43 12.23
C ARG A 73 7.54 -12.41 13.33
N ARG A 74 7.65 -11.14 12.95
CA ARG A 74 7.96 -10.03 13.86
C ARG A 74 6.77 -9.10 14.03
N SER A 75 6.26 -8.97 15.25
CA SER A 75 5.12 -8.09 15.57
C SER A 75 3.90 -8.32 14.65
N GLY A 76 3.62 -9.60 14.33
CA GLY A 76 2.52 -10.00 13.46
C GLY A 76 2.70 -9.60 11.99
N VAL A 77 3.93 -9.38 11.54
CA VAL A 77 4.30 -9.18 10.13
C VAL A 77 5.28 -10.27 9.72
N LEU A 78 5.10 -10.82 8.51
CA LEU A 78 6.04 -11.77 7.92
C LEU A 78 7.11 -11.01 7.15
N LEU A 79 8.31 -10.95 7.70
CA LEU A 79 9.43 -10.26 7.07
C LEU A 79 10.29 -11.30 6.34
N GLY A 80 10.40 -11.16 5.03
CA GLY A 80 11.16 -12.08 4.20
C GLY A 80 12.64 -12.04 4.53
N LYS A 81 13.27 -13.22 4.61
CA LYS A 81 14.70 -13.34 4.85
C LYS A 81 15.48 -12.51 3.83
N CYS A 82 16.36 -11.67 4.34
CA CYS A 82 17.31 -10.90 3.56
C CYS A 82 18.50 -10.50 4.43
N GLU A 83 19.55 -9.98 3.79
CA GLU A 83 20.82 -9.61 4.44
C GLU A 83 20.68 -8.47 5.45
N TYR A 84 19.60 -7.70 5.40
CA TYR A 84 19.37 -6.52 6.24
C TYR A 84 18.47 -6.79 7.44
N ILE A 85 17.91 -8.01 7.57
CA ILE A 85 17.07 -8.40 8.71
C ILE A 85 17.86 -9.34 9.61
N THR A 86 18.23 -8.83 10.79
CA THR A 86 18.80 -9.63 11.87
C THR A 86 17.67 -10.13 12.78
N LEU A 87 17.71 -11.41 13.14
CA LEU A 87 16.79 -11.99 14.13
C LEU A 87 17.02 -11.36 15.51
N LEU A 88 15.92 -11.08 16.21
CA LEU A 88 15.93 -10.71 17.62
C LEU A 88 16.01 -11.97 18.49
N GLU A 89 16.26 -11.79 19.79
CA GLU A 89 16.30 -12.90 20.75
C GLU A 89 14.98 -13.68 20.74
N GLY A 90 15.07 -15.00 20.54
CA GLY A 90 13.92 -15.91 20.47
C GLY A 90 13.23 -15.98 19.10
N GLU A 91 13.63 -15.17 18.12
CA GLU A 91 13.13 -15.31 16.75
C GLU A 91 13.87 -16.41 15.99
N GLN A 92 13.18 -17.04 15.04
CA GLN A 92 13.73 -18.05 14.14
C GLN A 92 13.19 -17.85 12.72
N TRP A 93 13.96 -18.31 11.74
CA TRP A 93 13.48 -18.38 10.36
C TRP A 93 12.47 -19.51 10.23
N GLU A 94 11.34 -19.20 9.61
CA GLU A 94 10.28 -20.14 9.22
C GLU A 94 10.20 -20.17 7.70
N SER A 95 9.75 -21.27 7.10
CA SER A 95 9.49 -21.36 5.65
C SER A 95 8.01 -21.59 5.39
N GLY A 96 7.49 -20.96 4.34
CA GLY A 96 6.11 -21.17 3.93
C GLY A 96 5.78 -20.47 2.61
N ASN A 97 4.57 -20.76 2.11
CA ASN A 97 4.05 -20.12 0.91
C ASN A 97 3.50 -18.75 1.24
N VAL A 98 4.12 -17.73 0.65
CA VAL A 98 3.82 -16.33 0.93
C VAL A 98 3.77 -15.52 -0.35
N ARG A 99 3.09 -14.38 -0.30
CA ARG A 99 3.11 -13.35 -1.36
C ARG A 99 3.18 -11.96 -0.77
N CYS A 100 3.55 -10.98 -1.58
CA CYS A 100 3.47 -9.57 -1.23
C CYS A 100 2.12 -9.00 -1.68
N ARG A 101 1.31 -8.50 -0.74
CA ARG A 101 0.09 -7.73 -1.05
C ARG A 101 0.41 -6.25 -1.30
N THR A 102 1.37 -5.71 -0.55
CA THR A 102 1.93 -4.36 -0.74
C THR A 102 3.45 -4.45 -0.76
N VAL A 103 4.13 -3.58 -1.49
CA VAL A 103 5.60 -3.64 -1.66
C VAL A 103 6.21 -2.28 -1.37
N GLY A 104 7.22 -2.25 -0.51
CA GLY A 104 8.09 -1.11 -0.24
C GLY A 104 9.54 -1.57 -0.24
N ASP A 105 10.34 -1.09 0.71
CA ASP A 105 11.70 -1.58 0.87
C ASP A 105 11.72 -3.01 1.45
N MET A 106 12.81 -3.73 1.17
CA MET A 106 12.96 -5.13 1.58
C MET A 106 12.91 -5.34 3.10
N THR A 107 13.30 -4.33 3.88
CA THR A 107 13.33 -4.37 5.35
C THR A 107 11.97 -4.13 6.01
N CYS A 108 10.98 -3.60 5.26
CA CYS A 108 9.69 -3.19 5.81
C CYS A 108 8.47 -3.73 5.04
N THR A 109 8.71 -4.43 3.92
CA THR A 109 7.66 -5.12 3.16
C THR A 109 7.18 -6.35 3.95
N GLY A 110 5.92 -6.28 4.40
CA GLY A 110 5.24 -7.40 5.04
C GLY A 110 4.61 -8.34 4.01
N MET A 111 4.92 -9.62 4.11
CA MET A 111 4.29 -10.67 3.32
C MET A 111 3.05 -11.24 4.01
N VAL A 112 2.23 -11.93 3.24
CA VAL A 112 1.06 -12.67 3.74
C VAL A 112 1.17 -14.13 3.33
N GLU A 113 0.77 -15.04 4.22
CA GLU A 113 0.58 -16.45 3.89
C GLU A 113 -0.52 -16.56 2.83
N SER A 114 -0.21 -17.24 1.72
CA SER A 114 -1.12 -17.34 0.58
C SER A 114 -0.75 -18.51 -0.31
N VAL A 115 -1.74 -19.11 -0.95
CA VAL A 115 -1.58 -20.15 -1.97
C VAL A 115 -1.94 -19.65 -3.38
N ALA A 116 -2.15 -18.34 -3.55
CA ALA A 116 -2.62 -17.76 -4.79
C ALA A 116 -1.49 -17.66 -5.84
N ASN A 117 -1.55 -18.46 -6.90
CA ASN A 117 -0.46 -18.58 -7.90
C ASN A 117 -0.72 -17.78 -9.18
N ASN A 118 -1.92 -17.22 -9.34
CA ASN A 118 -2.32 -16.43 -10.50
C ASN A 118 -3.30 -15.31 -10.06
N VAL A 119 -3.76 -14.50 -11.02
CA VAL A 119 -4.63 -13.35 -10.74
C VAL A 119 -6.02 -13.80 -10.27
N GLU A 120 -6.57 -14.88 -10.83
CA GLU A 120 -7.84 -15.46 -10.41
C GLU A 120 -7.81 -15.89 -8.94
N ASP A 121 -6.77 -16.62 -8.54
CA ASP A 121 -6.60 -17.07 -7.16
C ASP A 121 -6.53 -15.88 -6.18
N ILE A 122 -5.85 -14.79 -6.58
CA ILE A 122 -5.76 -13.58 -5.75
C ILE A 122 -7.13 -12.91 -5.63
N ILE A 123 -7.91 -12.84 -6.72
CA ILE A 123 -9.27 -12.29 -6.69
C ILE A 123 -10.15 -13.09 -5.72
N GLU A 124 -10.10 -14.42 -5.77
CA GLU A 124 -10.84 -15.28 -4.84
C GLU A 124 -10.41 -15.07 -3.39
N GLU A 125 -9.10 -14.97 -3.15
CA GLU A 125 -8.54 -14.69 -1.83
C GLU A 125 -9.00 -13.32 -1.29
N VAL A 126 -8.94 -12.27 -2.11
CA VAL A 126 -9.38 -10.91 -1.73
C VAL A 126 -10.89 -10.86 -1.48
N ALA A 127 -11.68 -11.59 -2.27
CA ALA A 127 -13.13 -11.69 -2.06
C ALA A 127 -13.49 -12.36 -0.72
N ALA A 128 -12.67 -13.33 -0.27
CA ALA A 128 -12.85 -14.00 1.02
C ALA A 128 -12.23 -13.24 2.21
N ALA A 129 -11.28 -12.33 1.95
CA ALA A 129 -10.53 -11.63 2.97
C ALA A 129 -11.39 -10.60 3.73
N ARG A 130 -11.20 -10.54 5.06
CA ARG A 130 -11.83 -9.53 5.93
C ARG A 130 -10.89 -8.38 6.31
N GLN A 131 -9.66 -8.37 5.82
CA GLN A 131 -8.62 -7.38 6.15
C GLN A 131 -8.27 -6.51 4.94
N THR A 132 -8.04 -5.22 5.18
CA THR A 132 -7.66 -4.23 4.16
C THR A 132 -6.24 -4.45 3.63
N GLU A 133 -5.97 -3.99 2.40
CA GLU A 133 -4.69 -4.18 1.68
C GLU A 133 -3.45 -3.79 2.50
N ARG A 134 -3.49 -2.64 3.18
CA ARG A 134 -2.34 -2.04 3.87
C ARG A 134 -2.09 -2.55 5.29
N GLY A 135 -2.96 -3.40 5.84
CA GLY A 135 -2.84 -3.88 7.23
C GLY A 135 -1.56 -4.68 7.54
N GLY A 136 -0.86 -5.16 6.50
CA GLY A 136 0.34 -5.99 6.64
C GLY A 136 1.67 -5.23 6.73
N ARG A 137 1.74 -3.92 6.45
CA ARG A 137 3.01 -3.19 6.46
C ARG A 137 3.50 -2.92 7.88
N ALA A 138 4.77 -3.25 8.14
CA ALA A 138 5.39 -3.00 9.44
C ALA A 138 5.49 -1.50 9.76
N ASP A 139 5.70 -0.65 8.75
CA ASP A 139 5.78 0.80 8.96
C ASP A 139 4.41 1.43 9.28
N ASP A 140 3.32 0.89 8.72
CA ASP A 140 1.97 1.39 8.95
C ASP A 140 1.45 1.05 10.37
N LYS A 141 2.04 0.05 11.05
CA LYS A 141 1.71 -0.31 12.44
C LYS A 141 2.35 0.60 13.49
N ARG A 142 3.15 1.60 13.09
CA ARG A 142 3.91 2.45 14.05
C ARG A 142 3.11 3.58 14.69
N SER A 143 1.96 4.01 14.14
CA SER A 143 1.03 4.95 14.81
C SER A 143 -0.27 5.17 14.00
N GLU A 144 -1.42 5.23 14.68
CA GLU A 144 -2.73 5.53 14.07
C GLU A 144 -2.85 6.97 13.52
N THR A 145 -2.02 7.93 13.98
CA THR A 145 -2.00 9.33 13.48
C THR A 145 -0.91 9.59 12.45
N ALA A 146 0.01 8.64 12.23
CA ALA A 146 1.21 8.84 11.41
C ALA A 146 0.88 9.28 9.98
N MET A 147 -0.26 8.88 9.41
CA MET A 147 -0.61 9.24 8.04
C MET A 147 -1.05 10.69 7.90
N GLU A 148 -1.80 11.23 8.87
CA GLU A 148 -2.23 12.65 8.83
C GLU A 148 -1.06 13.59 9.14
N ASP A 149 -0.19 13.20 10.07
CA ASP A 149 1.01 13.96 10.40
C ASP A 149 2.00 13.96 9.23
N ARG A 150 2.23 12.79 8.58
CA ARG A 150 3.04 12.71 7.35
C ARG A 150 2.46 13.52 6.18
N LYS A 151 1.13 13.68 6.09
CA LYS A 151 0.50 14.57 5.09
C LYS A 151 0.81 16.04 5.35
N LYS A 152 0.82 16.46 6.62
CA LYS A 152 1.22 17.84 7.00
C LYS A 152 2.70 18.08 6.75
N GLU A 153 3.54 17.09 7.03
CA GLU A 153 4.99 17.10 6.75
C GLU A 153 5.34 16.99 5.26
N GLY A 154 4.35 16.84 4.37
CA GLY A 154 4.55 16.81 2.91
C GLY A 154 4.99 15.47 2.34
N TYR A 155 5.02 14.39 3.14
CA TYR A 155 5.35 13.04 2.67
C TYR A 155 4.29 12.48 1.71
N PHE A 156 3.02 12.81 1.94
CA PHE A 156 1.87 12.40 1.12
C PHE A 156 1.14 13.57 0.53
#